data_AF-A0A847FQJ2-F1
#
_entry.id   AF-A0A847FQJ2-F1
#
_cell.length_a   1.000
_cell.length_b   1.000
_cell.length_c   1.000
_cell.angle_alpha   90.00
_cell.angle_beta   90.00
_cell.angle_gamma   90.00
#
_symmetry.space_group_name_H-M   'P 1'
#
loop_
_entity.id
_entity.type
_entity.pdbx_description
1 polymer ?
#
loop_
_entity_poly.entity_id
_entity_poly.type
_entity_poly.pdbx_seq_one_letter_code
_entity_poly.pdbx_strand_id
1 'polypeptide(L)'
;MCGIFGIITNVETALGPTLFQAGKRLAYRGYDSVGCATVAADGSIDLRKGVGRIDDVSARLDFASMRGCRGITQLRWATFGAPSYENAQPHLDSDGDLVGAHNGNVVNNVQMRELFLREGLTVRGTNDGETCIHAVERHFDRNGGDMLAAICAAYDDLEGDYAFVITHRDEERLYAIKKGSGLVAGRGEGMSVISSDLPSLLPLTRRIVRVYDGEIVVLTPDSVELYSVRDRAPIQRDEEWYDGPIEVAEKGGYPHFMLKEIHEQPTVAGELLHLLNSSRYVQPFLDALTATGDRPVYLVGCGTSYHACLLGAYYFNQIASRPAVAVLGPQFIEQYGRSLGPQDTAVFVSQSGETKDVLNAVKVMRERGGRVLGVLNVVGSSLAHGSDVYLPLACGYEISVPATKTFVNQAALFLHLATRLAGRDPANLNPLPELLSRTLDATDAAAREVAAYLHDWNDMYYLGYGITHPIALEGALKLKEITYAHCEGIFSSEFKHGPLSAVHDGYPVLFITAPGDESMMINHVNEVTVRGGRTIIVAAEHEALRKNAHDYLVLPEADRFTVPILATIPAQLISYHVSVARGIDPDFPRNLSKTLTVD
;
A
#
# COMPACT_ATOMS: atom_id res chain seq x y z
N MET A 1 -1.57 8.16 3.42
CA MET A 1 -2.89 8.37 2.79
C MET A 1 -3.89 8.57 3.91
N CYS A 2 -4.87 9.45 3.87
CA CYS A 2 -5.70 9.66 5.06
C CYS A 2 -6.66 8.47 5.30
N GLY A 3 -7.25 8.41 6.49
CA GLY A 3 -8.37 7.53 6.80
C GLY A 3 -9.58 8.37 7.20
N ILE A 4 -10.75 8.07 6.65
CA ILE A 4 -12.03 8.65 7.11
C ILE A 4 -12.97 7.53 7.53
N PHE A 5 -13.72 7.78 8.60
CA PHE A 5 -14.88 6.99 8.98
C PHE A 5 -16.06 7.91 9.31
N GLY A 6 -17.25 7.53 8.89
CA GLY A 6 -18.50 8.21 9.20
C GLY A 6 -19.56 7.21 9.67
N ILE A 7 -20.41 7.64 10.61
CA ILE A 7 -21.51 6.85 11.15
C ILE A 7 -22.74 7.73 11.37
N ILE A 8 -23.92 7.17 11.09
CA ILE A 8 -25.22 7.74 11.46
C ILE A 8 -26.06 6.70 12.18
N THR A 9 -26.71 7.09 13.28
CA THR A 9 -27.54 6.24 14.15
C THR A 9 -28.94 6.82 14.30
N ASN A 10 -29.92 5.95 14.56
CA ASN A 10 -31.33 6.35 14.73
C ASN A 10 -31.62 7.07 16.06
N VAL A 11 -30.74 6.95 17.05
CA VAL A 11 -30.84 7.62 18.35
C VAL A 11 -29.50 8.22 18.74
N GLU A 12 -29.55 9.27 19.56
CA GLU A 12 -28.35 9.88 20.11
C GLU A 12 -27.65 8.92 21.07
N THR A 13 -26.39 8.61 20.78
CA THR A 13 -25.62 7.62 21.52
C THR A 13 -24.18 8.07 21.76
N ALA A 14 -23.43 7.30 22.54
CA ALA A 14 -22.00 7.50 22.71
C ALA A 14 -21.26 7.03 21.45
N LEU A 15 -20.95 7.96 20.55
CA LEU A 15 -20.23 7.68 19.31
C LEU A 15 -18.72 7.69 19.49
N GLY A 16 -18.22 8.40 20.50
CA GLY A 16 -16.80 8.53 20.83
C GLY A 16 -15.99 7.23 20.79
N PRO A 17 -16.39 6.17 21.52
CA PRO A 17 -15.71 4.88 21.48
C PRO A 17 -15.68 4.23 20.10
N THR A 18 -16.78 4.30 19.35
CA THR A 18 -16.89 3.74 17.99
C THR A 18 -15.96 4.46 17.02
N LEU A 19 -16.00 5.80 17.06
CA LEU A 19 -15.15 6.69 16.28
C LEU A 19 -13.66 6.43 16.54
N PHE A 20 -13.28 6.31 17.82
CA PHE A 20 -11.92 5.94 18.21
C PHE A 20 -11.50 4.57 17.68
N GLN A 21 -12.34 3.55 17.82
CA GLN A 21 -12.04 2.19 17.38
C GLN A 21 -11.94 2.07 15.86
N ALA A 22 -12.80 2.75 15.11
CA ALA A 22 -12.68 2.86 13.66
C ALA A 22 -11.38 3.58 13.28
N GLY A 23 -11.06 4.67 13.96
CA GLY A 23 -9.83 5.42 13.76
C GLY A 23 -8.56 4.58 14.00
N LYS A 24 -8.52 3.73 15.05
CA LYS A 24 -7.37 2.84 15.30
C LYS A 24 -7.14 1.87 14.15
N ARG A 25 -8.20 1.35 13.55
CA ARG A 25 -8.14 0.42 12.40
C ARG A 25 -7.69 1.10 11.12
N LEU A 26 -7.79 2.43 11.05
CA LEU A 26 -7.34 3.25 9.93
C LEU A 26 -5.99 3.94 10.21
N ALA A 27 -5.40 3.80 11.41
CA ALA A 27 -4.19 4.51 11.82
C ALA A 27 -2.94 4.15 10.98
N TYR A 28 -2.95 3.00 10.30
CA TYR A 28 -1.89 2.61 9.38
C TYR A 28 -1.85 3.47 8.10
N ARG A 29 -2.92 4.25 7.84
CA ARG A 29 -3.01 5.14 6.68
C ARG A 29 -2.39 6.51 6.98
N GLY A 30 -2.63 7.07 8.17
CA GLY A 30 -2.13 8.38 8.57
C GLY A 30 -2.02 8.57 10.08
N TYR A 31 -1.01 9.33 10.51
CA TYR A 31 -0.67 9.49 11.93
C TYR A 31 -0.13 10.90 12.31
N ASP A 32 -0.19 11.88 11.39
CA ASP A 32 0.33 13.23 11.65
C ASP A 32 -0.62 14.04 12.56
N SER A 33 -1.92 13.90 12.34
CA SER A 33 -2.97 14.53 13.16
C SER A 33 -4.26 13.73 13.09
N VAL A 34 -5.11 13.88 14.10
CA VAL A 34 -6.37 13.15 14.23
C VAL A 34 -7.48 14.09 14.70
N GLY A 35 -8.71 13.82 14.29
CA GLY A 35 -9.88 14.44 14.90
C GLY A 35 -11.17 13.67 14.73
N CYS A 36 -12.15 14.08 15.55
CA CYS A 36 -13.50 13.56 15.57
C CYS A 36 -14.49 14.72 15.64
N ALA A 37 -15.63 14.57 14.96
CA ALA A 37 -16.79 15.43 15.14
C ALA A 37 -18.02 14.55 15.43
N THR A 38 -18.87 14.98 16.35
CA THR A 38 -20.21 14.41 16.54
C THR A 38 -21.27 15.51 16.42
N VAL A 39 -22.40 15.16 15.83
CA VAL A 39 -23.57 16.05 15.73
C VAL A 39 -24.72 15.43 16.52
N ALA A 40 -25.24 16.16 17.50
CA ALA A 40 -26.34 15.73 18.35
C ALA A 40 -27.71 15.92 17.69
N ALA A 41 -28.78 15.45 18.34
CA ALA A 41 -30.14 15.56 17.81
C ALA A 41 -30.62 17.02 17.71
N ASP A 42 -30.08 17.92 18.53
CA ASP A 42 -30.36 19.37 18.49
C ASP A 42 -29.48 20.15 17.51
N GLY A 43 -28.66 19.46 16.72
CA GLY A 43 -27.72 20.05 15.77
C GLY A 43 -26.45 20.60 16.40
N SER A 44 -26.22 20.42 17.71
CA SER A 44 -24.94 20.82 18.32
C SER A 44 -23.78 19.97 17.78
N ILE A 45 -22.69 20.65 17.36
CA ILE A 45 -21.48 20.01 16.83
C ILE A 45 -20.39 20.04 17.91
N ASP A 46 -19.93 18.87 18.33
CA ASP A 46 -18.74 18.68 19.16
C ASP A 46 -17.56 18.29 18.27
N LEU A 47 -16.61 19.20 18.06
CA LEU A 47 -15.42 18.99 17.23
C LEU A 47 -14.16 18.95 18.10
N ARG A 48 -13.42 17.84 18.03
CA ARG A 48 -12.19 17.62 18.80
C ARG A 48 -11.08 17.11 17.89
N LYS A 49 -10.01 17.89 17.73
CA LYS A 49 -8.92 17.56 16.82
C LYS A 49 -7.57 18.07 17.31
N GLY A 50 -6.49 17.42 16.87
CA GLY A 50 -5.14 17.82 17.23
C GLY A 50 -4.03 17.04 16.52
N VAL A 51 -2.82 17.58 16.60
CA VAL A 51 -1.59 16.94 16.09
C VAL A 51 -1.22 15.74 16.97
N GLY A 52 -0.76 14.66 16.33
CA GLY A 52 -0.33 13.43 16.99
C GLY A 52 -1.15 12.20 16.62
N ARG A 53 -0.81 11.08 17.27
CA ARG A 53 -1.44 9.77 17.04
C ARG A 53 -2.80 9.67 17.73
N ILE A 54 -3.65 8.79 17.21
CA ILE A 54 -5.02 8.63 17.71
C ILE A 54 -5.10 8.32 19.21
N ASP A 55 -4.23 7.46 19.74
CA ASP A 55 -4.23 7.12 21.17
C ASP A 55 -3.93 8.35 22.03
N ASP A 56 -2.92 9.14 21.64
CA ASP A 56 -2.47 10.32 22.37
C ASP A 56 -3.51 11.46 22.32
N VAL A 57 -4.07 11.72 21.12
CA VAL A 57 -5.06 12.78 20.90
C VAL A 57 -6.41 12.42 21.52
N SER A 58 -6.86 11.18 21.37
CA SER A 58 -8.12 10.68 21.93
C SER A 58 -8.17 10.80 23.45
N ALA A 59 -7.08 10.42 24.13
CA ALA A 59 -6.97 10.54 25.57
C ALA A 59 -6.92 12.02 26.02
N ARG A 60 -6.13 12.85 25.32
CA ARG A 60 -5.98 14.27 25.65
C ARG A 60 -7.26 15.09 25.45
N LEU A 61 -8.05 14.75 24.45
CA LEU A 61 -9.29 15.47 24.09
C LEU A 61 -10.56 14.72 24.50
N ASP A 62 -10.43 13.64 25.27
CA ASP A 62 -11.54 12.86 25.81
C ASP A 62 -12.57 12.39 24.76
N PHE A 63 -12.11 11.80 23.64
CA PHE A 63 -13.02 11.34 22.59
C PHE A 63 -14.09 10.38 23.12
N ALA A 64 -13.78 9.62 24.18
CA ALA A 64 -14.70 8.67 24.80
C ALA A 64 -16.01 9.30 25.29
N SER A 65 -16.01 10.60 25.62
CA SER A 65 -17.21 11.31 26.09
C SER A 65 -18.12 11.81 24.98
N MET A 66 -17.71 11.74 23.71
CA MET A 66 -18.44 12.35 22.59
C MET A 66 -19.74 11.60 22.31
N ARG A 67 -20.82 12.36 22.08
CA ARG A 67 -22.18 11.85 21.84
C ARG A 67 -22.81 12.51 20.64
N GLY A 68 -23.67 11.79 19.94
CA GLY A 68 -24.41 12.32 18.80
C GLY A 68 -25.25 11.27 18.09
N CYS A 69 -25.98 11.72 17.06
CA CYS A 69 -26.65 10.86 16.08
C CYS A 69 -25.78 10.65 14.83
N ARG A 70 -24.83 11.55 14.58
CA ARG A 70 -23.89 11.49 13.46
C ARG A 70 -22.47 11.68 13.98
N GLY A 71 -21.52 10.98 13.39
CA GLY A 71 -20.11 11.05 13.79
C GLY A 71 -19.17 10.90 12.62
N ILE A 72 -18.06 11.65 12.64
CA ILE A 72 -17.01 11.60 11.63
C ILE A 72 -15.65 11.54 12.35
N THR A 73 -14.78 10.62 11.95
CA THR A 73 -13.37 10.54 12.39
C THR A 73 -12.45 10.64 11.19
N GLN A 74 -11.32 11.32 11.37
CA GLN A 74 -10.29 11.43 10.35
C GLN A 74 -8.89 11.26 10.93
N LEU A 75 -8.05 10.48 10.24
CA LEU A 75 -6.62 10.39 10.49
C LEU A 75 -5.87 10.92 9.28
N ARG A 76 -4.99 11.88 9.53
CA ARG A 76 -4.34 12.64 8.47
C ARG A 76 -2.93 12.14 8.18
N TRP A 77 -2.64 12.06 6.89
CA TRP A 77 -1.31 12.07 6.31
C TRP A 77 -1.13 13.40 5.57
N ALA A 78 -0.22 14.27 6.00
CA ALA A 78 -0.15 15.63 5.50
C ALA A 78 0.42 15.71 4.06
N THR A 79 -0.41 16.15 3.11
CA THR A 79 -0.01 16.50 1.73
C THR A 79 -0.01 18.00 1.51
N PHE A 80 -1.11 18.68 1.91
CA PHE A 80 -1.24 20.14 1.87
C PHE A 80 -1.32 20.74 3.27
N GLY A 81 -0.37 21.62 3.62
CA GLY A 81 -0.31 22.29 4.92
C GLY A 81 0.39 21.45 6.00
N ALA A 82 1.21 22.09 6.83
CA ALA A 82 1.90 21.42 7.93
C ALA A 82 0.89 20.86 8.96
N PRO A 83 1.23 19.77 9.69
CA PRO A 83 0.42 19.31 10.81
C PRO A 83 0.19 20.43 11.83
N SER A 84 -1.07 20.84 12.00
CA SER A 84 -1.50 21.88 12.95
C SER A 84 -2.94 21.60 13.41
N TYR A 85 -3.45 22.38 14.37
CA TYR A 85 -4.85 22.28 14.77
C TYR A 85 -5.80 22.67 13.62
N GLU A 86 -5.48 23.75 12.93
CA GLU A 86 -6.25 24.29 11.80
C GLU A 86 -6.30 23.29 10.64
N ASN A 87 -5.18 22.61 10.38
CA ASN A 87 -5.05 21.61 9.31
C ASN A 87 -5.48 20.19 9.74
N ALA A 88 -5.78 19.94 11.01
CA ALA A 88 -6.41 18.68 11.41
C ALA A 88 -7.87 18.66 10.95
N GLN A 89 -8.39 17.47 10.63
CA GLN A 89 -9.78 17.27 10.22
C GLN A 89 -10.58 16.59 11.35
N PRO A 90 -11.91 16.67 11.41
CA PRO A 90 -12.84 17.34 10.48
C PRO A 90 -12.71 18.87 10.38
N HIS A 91 -13.23 19.43 9.30
CA HIS A 91 -13.34 20.86 9.02
C HIS A 91 -14.79 21.33 9.12
N LEU A 92 -14.94 22.60 9.50
CA LEU A 92 -16.21 23.34 9.50
C LEU A 92 -16.26 24.27 8.28
N ASP A 93 -17.45 24.61 7.83
CA ASP A 93 -17.70 25.75 6.92
C ASP A 93 -17.50 27.11 7.63
N SER A 94 -17.86 28.22 6.97
CA SER A 94 -17.65 29.56 7.54
C SER A 94 -18.45 29.77 8.83
N ASP A 95 -19.73 29.37 8.83
CA ASP A 95 -20.67 29.65 9.91
C ASP A 95 -20.69 28.59 11.01
N GLY A 96 -20.11 27.41 10.76
CA GLY A 96 -20.06 26.29 11.69
C GLY A 96 -21.27 25.36 11.61
N ASP A 97 -22.00 25.37 10.49
CA ASP A 97 -23.23 24.60 10.29
C ASP A 97 -22.98 23.30 9.51
N LEU A 98 -21.96 23.26 8.64
CA LEU A 98 -21.45 22.06 8.00
C LEU A 98 -20.20 21.53 8.69
N VAL A 99 -20.10 20.20 8.77
CA VAL A 99 -18.88 19.51 9.22
C VAL A 99 -18.55 18.34 8.31
N GLY A 100 -17.27 18.20 7.95
CA GLY A 100 -16.83 17.10 7.12
C GLY A 100 -15.35 16.80 7.12
N ALA A 101 -14.98 15.66 6.54
CA ALA A 101 -13.63 15.15 6.47
C ALA A 101 -13.34 14.56 5.09
N HIS A 102 -12.06 14.57 4.72
CA HIS A 102 -11.54 14.27 3.40
C HIS A 102 -10.38 13.26 3.44
N ASN A 103 -10.31 12.43 2.38
CA ASN A 103 -9.21 11.56 2.04
C ASN A 103 -8.90 11.69 0.56
N GLY A 104 -7.64 11.95 0.23
CA GLY A 104 -7.19 12.17 -1.13
C GLY A 104 -6.41 13.47 -1.27
N ASN A 105 -6.35 14.00 -2.50
CA ASN A 105 -5.70 15.26 -2.85
C ASN A 105 -6.63 16.10 -3.75
N VAL A 106 -6.90 17.35 -3.36
CA VAL A 106 -7.52 18.36 -4.24
C VAL A 106 -6.42 19.23 -4.86
N VAL A 107 -6.11 19.01 -6.13
CA VAL A 107 -4.92 19.60 -6.78
C VAL A 107 -5.08 21.09 -7.07
N ASN A 108 -6.31 21.58 -7.21
CA ASN A 108 -6.62 23.00 -7.39
C ASN A 108 -6.93 23.73 -6.05
N ASN A 109 -6.50 23.17 -4.90
CA ASN A 109 -6.73 23.72 -3.56
C ASN A 109 -6.30 25.20 -3.41
N VAL A 110 -5.13 25.57 -3.92
CA VAL A 110 -4.62 26.95 -3.79
C VAL A 110 -5.54 27.94 -4.50
N GLN A 111 -5.97 27.61 -5.73
CA GLN A 111 -6.86 28.43 -6.53
C GLN A 111 -8.25 28.55 -5.89
N MET A 112 -8.81 27.42 -5.42
CA MET A 112 -10.12 27.39 -4.77
C MET A 112 -10.12 28.19 -3.46
N ARG A 113 -9.06 28.06 -2.66
CA ARG A 113 -8.90 28.83 -1.43
C ARG A 113 -8.87 30.33 -1.68
N GLU A 114 -8.14 30.78 -2.70
CA GLU A 114 -8.15 32.20 -3.08
C GLU A 114 -9.55 32.67 -3.53
N LEU A 115 -10.29 31.83 -4.25
CA LEU A 115 -11.65 32.12 -4.66
C LEU A 115 -12.59 32.27 -3.45
N PHE A 116 -12.54 31.35 -2.50
CA PHE A 116 -13.36 31.40 -1.28
C PHE A 116 -13.11 32.67 -0.46
N LEU A 117 -11.84 33.04 -0.27
CA LEU A 117 -11.48 34.28 0.41
C LEU A 117 -11.99 35.53 -0.32
N ARG A 118 -12.00 35.53 -1.66
CA ARG A 118 -12.57 36.64 -2.46
C ARG A 118 -14.09 36.70 -2.39
N GLU A 119 -14.75 35.55 -2.26
CA GLU A 119 -16.20 35.45 -2.06
C GLU A 119 -16.62 35.74 -0.61
N GLY A 120 -15.67 35.94 0.30
CA GLY A 120 -15.91 36.34 1.70
C GLY A 120 -16.07 35.18 2.68
N LEU A 121 -15.76 33.95 2.26
CA LEU A 121 -15.82 32.76 3.13
C LEU A 121 -14.67 32.78 4.15
N THR A 122 -14.92 32.19 5.32
CA THR A 122 -13.94 32.09 6.41
C THR A 122 -13.14 30.79 6.29
N VAL A 123 -11.98 30.88 5.63
CA VAL A 123 -11.04 29.76 5.51
C VAL A 123 -10.00 29.82 6.63
N ARG A 124 -9.84 28.74 7.41
CA ARG A 124 -9.03 28.71 8.63
C ARG A 124 -7.64 28.10 8.42
N GLY A 125 -7.51 27.13 7.52
CA GLY A 125 -6.30 26.38 7.28
C GLY A 125 -5.79 26.48 5.83
N THR A 126 -4.92 25.53 5.51
CA THR A 126 -4.35 25.31 4.17
C THR A 126 -4.55 23.87 3.70
N ASN A 127 -5.27 23.06 4.49
CA ASN A 127 -5.62 21.68 4.18
C ASN A 127 -6.66 21.66 3.05
N ASP A 128 -6.41 20.84 2.05
CA ASP A 128 -7.27 20.65 0.88
C ASP A 128 -8.62 19.99 1.20
N GLY A 129 -8.71 19.28 2.33
CA GLY A 129 -9.96 18.82 2.90
C GLY A 129 -10.90 19.95 3.36
N GLU A 130 -10.37 21.10 3.78
CA GLU A 130 -11.20 22.28 4.07
C GLU A 130 -11.82 22.84 2.79
N THR A 131 -11.07 22.77 1.68
CA THR A 131 -11.55 23.15 0.35
C THR A 131 -12.73 22.30 -0.11
N CYS A 132 -12.78 21.00 0.22
CA CYS A 132 -13.96 20.17 -0.05
C CYS A 132 -15.22 20.71 0.66
N ILE A 133 -15.09 21.14 1.91
CA ILE A 133 -16.24 21.61 2.71
C ILE A 133 -16.73 22.96 2.20
N HIS A 134 -15.81 23.90 1.96
CA HIS A 134 -16.14 25.22 1.42
C HIS A 134 -16.69 25.16 -0.01
N ALA A 135 -16.24 24.20 -0.84
CA ALA A 135 -16.84 23.98 -2.16
C ALA A 135 -18.31 23.59 -2.06
N VAL A 136 -18.69 22.75 -1.08
CA VAL A 136 -20.09 22.40 -0.83
C VAL A 136 -20.86 23.59 -0.24
N GLU A 137 -20.31 24.26 0.79
CA GLU A 137 -20.89 25.46 1.41
C GLU A 137 -21.28 26.51 0.37
N ARG A 138 -20.35 26.83 -0.54
CA ARG A 138 -20.54 27.82 -1.61
C ARG A 138 -21.79 27.57 -2.44
N HIS A 139 -22.20 26.32 -2.60
CA HIS A 139 -23.35 25.91 -3.40
C HIS A 139 -24.58 25.54 -2.57
N PHE A 140 -24.45 25.32 -1.26
CA PHE A 140 -25.55 24.85 -0.41
C PHE A 140 -26.73 25.83 -0.40
N ASP A 141 -26.50 27.08 0.01
CA ASP A 141 -27.54 28.12 0.02
C ASP A 141 -28.04 28.47 -1.38
N ARG A 142 -27.13 28.47 -2.37
CA ARG A 142 -27.46 28.76 -3.78
C ARG A 142 -28.43 27.73 -4.38
N ASN A 143 -28.43 26.52 -3.84
CA ASN A 143 -29.34 25.45 -4.23
C ASN A 143 -30.50 25.26 -3.22
N GLY A 144 -30.78 26.27 -2.39
CA GLY A 144 -31.90 26.24 -1.45
C GLY A 144 -31.76 25.18 -0.35
N GLY A 145 -30.53 24.82 0.03
CA GLY A 145 -30.25 23.79 1.04
C GLY A 145 -30.29 22.35 0.51
N ASP A 146 -30.29 22.14 -0.81
CA ASP A 146 -30.16 20.79 -1.39
C ASP A 146 -28.69 20.35 -1.37
N MET A 147 -28.33 19.55 -0.36
CA MET A 147 -26.98 18.99 -0.20
C MET A 147 -26.54 18.16 -1.41
N LEU A 148 -27.45 17.40 -2.04
CA LEU A 148 -27.11 16.57 -3.18
C LEU A 148 -26.72 17.44 -4.38
N ALA A 149 -27.48 18.51 -4.63
CA ALA A 149 -27.14 19.50 -5.65
C ALA A 149 -25.82 20.24 -5.34
N ALA A 150 -25.60 20.59 -4.07
CA ALA A 150 -24.38 21.27 -3.63
C ALA A 150 -23.13 20.40 -3.85
N ILE A 151 -23.20 19.10 -3.52
CA ILE A 151 -22.11 18.14 -3.77
C ILE A 151 -21.84 17.98 -5.27
N CYS A 152 -22.88 17.91 -6.11
CA CYS A 152 -22.71 17.86 -7.57
C CYS A 152 -21.98 19.10 -8.11
N ALA A 153 -22.35 20.30 -7.65
CA ALA A 153 -21.69 21.53 -8.09
C ALA A 153 -20.25 21.64 -7.55
N ALA A 154 -20.01 21.21 -6.31
CA ALA A 154 -18.67 21.13 -5.74
C ALA A 154 -17.78 20.15 -6.51
N TYR A 155 -18.34 19.04 -7.03
CA TYR A 155 -17.58 18.07 -7.82
C TYR A 155 -16.98 18.67 -9.10
N ASP A 156 -17.71 19.58 -9.74
CA ASP A 156 -17.28 20.28 -10.95
C ASP A 156 -16.21 21.36 -10.65
N ASP A 157 -16.25 21.96 -9.45
CA ASP A 157 -15.25 22.93 -8.98
C ASP A 157 -13.92 22.25 -8.59
N LEU A 158 -13.97 21.01 -8.06
CA LEU A 158 -12.82 20.33 -7.45
C LEU A 158 -12.07 19.42 -8.41
N GLU A 159 -10.76 19.65 -8.54
CA GLU A 159 -9.85 18.84 -9.34
C GLU A 159 -9.01 17.91 -8.44
N GLY A 160 -8.72 16.70 -8.93
CA GLY A 160 -7.91 15.71 -8.22
C GLY A 160 -8.69 14.44 -7.84
N ASP A 161 -8.11 13.66 -6.94
CA ASP A 161 -8.67 12.40 -6.44
C ASP A 161 -9.00 12.55 -4.95
N TYR A 162 -10.27 12.64 -4.63
CA TYR A 162 -10.76 12.83 -3.28
C TYR A 162 -11.98 11.96 -2.97
N ALA A 163 -12.14 11.65 -1.70
CA ALA A 163 -13.38 11.21 -1.12
C ALA A 163 -13.63 12.04 0.13
N PHE A 164 -14.85 12.49 0.36
CA PHE A 164 -15.19 13.21 1.57
C PHE A 164 -16.53 12.76 2.13
N VAL A 165 -16.69 12.98 3.44
CA VAL A 165 -17.91 12.74 4.20
C VAL A 165 -18.32 14.08 4.82
N ILE A 166 -19.59 14.45 4.69
CA ILE A 166 -20.10 15.76 5.13
C ILE A 166 -21.54 15.65 5.64
N THR A 167 -21.91 16.49 6.60
CA THR A 167 -23.29 16.67 7.07
C THR A 167 -23.53 18.11 7.49
N HIS A 168 -24.79 18.54 7.41
CA HIS A 168 -25.27 19.80 7.96
C HIS A 168 -25.91 19.54 9.33
N ARG A 169 -25.76 20.48 10.27
CA ARG A 169 -26.28 20.36 11.64
C ARG A 169 -27.77 20.01 11.71
N ASP A 170 -28.56 20.60 10.82
CA ASP A 170 -30.03 20.46 10.79
C ASP A 170 -30.51 19.29 9.92
N GLU A 171 -29.58 18.55 9.29
CA GLU A 171 -29.93 17.39 8.49
C GLU A 171 -29.86 16.08 9.27
N GLU A 172 -30.82 15.19 9.03
CA GLU A 172 -30.85 13.83 9.55
C GLU A 172 -30.13 12.84 8.63
N ARG A 173 -29.13 13.31 7.88
CA ARG A 173 -28.41 12.55 6.86
C ARG A 173 -26.90 12.80 6.93
N LEU A 174 -26.14 11.80 6.53
CA LEU A 174 -24.70 11.90 6.29
C LEU A 174 -24.46 11.65 4.81
N TYR A 175 -23.64 12.48 4.17
CA TYR A 175 -23.35 12.39 2.75
C TYR A 175 -21.90 12.04 2.54
N ALA A 176 -21.60 11.33 1.46
CA ALA A 176 -20.24 11.10 1.03
C ALA A 176 -20.13 11.09 -0.49
N ILE A 177 -18.96 11.36 -1.05
CA ILE A 177 -18.69 11.22 -2.48
C ILE A 177 -17.34 10.55 -2.69
N LYS A 178 -17.21 9.79 -3.77
CA LYS A 178 -15.97 9.14 -4.19
C LYS A 178 -15.49 9.65 -5.56
N LYS A 179 -14.22 10.04 -5.65
CA LYS A 179 -13.48 10.33 -6.88
C LYS A 179 -12.03 9.87 -6.70
N GLY A 180 -11.66 8.68 -7.16
CA GLY A 180 -10.31 8.13 -7.10
C GLY A 180 -9.91 7.55 -5.73
N SER A 181 -10.22 8.22 -4.62
CA SER A 181 -9.87 7.76 -3.26
C SER A 181 -10.81 6.66 -2.74
N GLY A 182 -10.30 5.68 -1.99
CA GLY A 182 -11.07 4.54 -1.47
C GLY A 182 -12.27 4.95 -0.61
N LEU A 183 -13.42 4.30 -0.81
CA LEU A 183 -14.64 4.49 -0.03
C LEU A 183 -15.56 3.25 -0.10
N VAL A 184 -16.12 2.84 1.02
CA VAL A 184 -17.06 1.71 1.14
C VAL A 184 -18.11 2.02 2.19
N ALA A 185 -19.37 1.73 1.91
CA ALA A 185 -20.47 1.91 2.84
C ALA A 185 -20.87 0.57 3.48
N GLY A 186 -21.53 0.63 4.63
CA GLY A 186 -22.11 -0.52 5.29
C GLY A 186 -23.40 -0.19 5.99
N ARG A 187 -24.29 -1.18 6.06
CA ARG A 187 -25.59 -1.06 6.73
C ARG A 187 -25.64 -1.98 7.95
N GLY A 188 -25.88 -1.41 9.12
CA GLY A 188 -26.09 -2.12 10.38
C GLY A 188 -27.57 -2.15 10.77
N GLU A 189 -27.83 -2.58 12.00
CA GLU A 189 -29.15 -2.46 12.62
C GLU A 189 -29.28 -1.07 13.27
N GLY A 190 -30.19 -0.23 12.75
CA GLY A 190 -30.40 1.14 13.25
C GLY A 190 -29.23 2.09 13.05
N MET A 191 -28.28 1.72 12.20
CA MET A 191 -27.13 2.56 11.81
C MET A 191 -26.68 2.28 10.38
N SER A 192 -26.06 3.29 9.78
CA SER A 192 -25.28 3.12 8.55
C SER A 192 -23.91 3.78 8.71
N VAL A 193 -22.92 3.23 8.01
CA VAL A 193 -21.51 3.63 8.12
C VAL A 193 -20.89 3.82 6.75
N ILE A 194 -19.89 4.68 6.68
CA ILE A 194 -19.05 4.92 5.50
C ILE A 194 -17.60 4.95 5.95
N SER A 195 -16.70 4.37 5.17
CA SER A 195 -15.28 4.35 5.51
C SER A 195 -14.41 4.39 4.27
N SER A 196 -13.23 4.99 4.40
CA SER A 196 -12.18 4.89 3.38
C SER A 196 -11.64 3.46 3.20
N ASP A 197 -11.93 2.56 4.15
CA ASP A 197 -11.47 1.18 4.11
C ASP A 197 -12.40 0.21 4.87
N LEU A 198 -12.46 -1.02 4.39
CA LEU A 198 -13.34 -2.08 4.88
C LEU A 198 -13.11 -2.46 6.36
N PRO A 199 -11.87 -2.67 6.86
CA PRO A 199 -11.64 -3.22 8.20
C PRO A 199 -12.24 -2.39 9.34
N SER A 200 -12.36 -1.07 9.17
CA SER A 200 -12.93 -0.21 10.23
C SER A 200 -14.44 -0.33 10.37
N LEU A 201 -15.15 -0.84 9.35
CA LEU A 201 -16.60 -1.03 9.39
C LEU A 201 -17.02 -2.47 9.74
N LEU A 202 -16.16 -3.47 9.50
CA LEU A 202 -16.48 -4.88 9.74
C LEU A 202 -16.89 -5.24 11.18
N PRO A 203 -16.38 -4.57 12.24
CA PRO A 203 -16.89 -4.78 13.60
C PRO A 203 -18.35 -4.34 13.79
N LEU A 204 -18.85 -3.45 12.92
CA LEU A 204 -20.17 -2.84 13.01
C LEU A 204 -21.17 -3.55 12.08
N THR A 205 -20.73 -3.96 10.89
CA THR A 205 -21.58 -4.70 9.95
C THR A 205 -20.77 -5.50 8.93
N ARG A 206 -21.39 -6.59 8.44
CA ARG A 206 -20.92 -7.37 7.28
C ARG A 206 -21.67 -7.07 5.99
N ARG A 207 -22.75 -6.30 6.05
CA ARG A 207 -23.52 -5.87 4.87
C ARG A 207 -22.89 -4.61 4.31
N ILE A 208 -22.26 -4.73 3.15
CA ILE A 208 -21.49 -3.64 2.53
C ILE A 208 -22.11 -3.23 1.22
N VAL A 209 -21.92 -1.96 0.87
CA VAL A 209 -22.24 -1.40 -0.44
C VAL A 209 -20.97 -0.79 -0.99
N ARG A 210 -20.50 -1.32 -2.12
CA ARG A 210 -19.33 -0.77 -2.82
C ARG A 210 -19.69 0.55 -3.46
N VAL A 211 -18.80 1.53 -3.28
CA VAL A 211 -18.92 2.87 -3.84
C VAL A 211 -17.89 3.02 -4.95
N TYR A 212 -18.31 3.52 -6.11
CA TYR A 212 -17.47 3.77 -7.26
C TYR A 212 -17.29 5.27 -7.52
N ASP A 213 -16.35 5.60 -8.40
CA ASP A 213 -16.04 6.99 -8.74
C ASP A 213 -17.24 7.69 -9.39
N GLY A 214 -17.48 8.93 -8.98
CA GLY A 214 -18.62 9.73 -9.42
C GLY A 214 -19.93 9.37 -8.71
N GLU A 215 -19.87 8.61 -7.62
CA GLU A 215 -21.05 8.27 -6.83
C GLU A 215 -21.11 9.05 -5.52
N ILE A 216 -22.29 9.59 -5.24
CA ILE A 216 -22.67 10.20 -3.97
C ILE A 216 -23.43 9.16 -3.16
N VAL A 217 -23.03 8.99 -1.90
CA VAL A 217 -23.70 8.15 -0.92
C VAL A 217 -24.53 9.04 -0.01
N VAL A 218 -25.80 8.72 0.17
CA VAL A 218 -26.68 9.32 1.17
C VAL A 218 -26.98 8.26 2.22
N LEU A 219 -26.53 8.49 3.45
CA LEU A 219 -26.74 7.60 4.58
C LEU A 219 -27.83 8.13 5.49
N THR A 220 -28.81 7.27 5.75
CA THR A 220 -29.74 7.39 6.89
C THR A 220 -29.44 6.25 7.88
N PRO A 221 -30.01 6.25 9.09
CA PRO A 221 -29.85 5.10 9.99
C PRO A 221 -30.29 3.76 9.39
N ASP A 222 -31.21 3.77 8.42
CA ASP A 222 -31.84 2.57 7.88
C ASP A 222 -31.49 2.28 6.41
N SER A 223 -30.89 3.25 5.69
CA SER A 223 -30.57 3.15 4.26
C SER A 223 -29.16 3.63 3.91
N VAL A 224 -28.62 2.99 2.88
CA VAL A 224 -27.45 3.44 2.12
C VAL A 224 -27.92 3.62 0.68
N GLU A 225 -28.04 4.87 0.24
CA GLU A 225 -28.53 5.20 -1.10
C GLU A 225 -27.39 5.75 -1.95
N LEU A 226 -27.41 5.44 -3.24
CA LEU A 226 -26.38 5.85 -4.19
C LEU A 226 -26.99 6.73 -5.28
N TYR A 227 -26.30 7.81 -5.62
CA TYR A 227 -26.68 8.74 -6.66
C TYR A 227 -25.49 9.05 -7.57
N SER A 228 -25.75 9.21 -8.85
CA SER A 228 -24.75 9.67 -9.81
C SER A 228 -24.48 11.16 -9.63
N VAL A 229 -23.21 11.55 -9.50
CA VAL A 229 -22.82 12.97 -9.38
C VAL A 229 -23.15 13.76 -10.66
N ARG A 230 -23.24 13.08 -11.81
CA ARG A 230 -23.41 13.73 -13.12
C ARG A 230 -24.82 14.28 -13.33
N ASP A 231 -25.82 13.57 -12.85
CA ASP A 231 -27.23 13.82 -13.16
C ASP A 231 -28.18 13.63 -11.97
N ARG A 232 -27.66 13.31 -10.78
CA ARG A 232 -28.40 13.00 -9.56
C ARG A 232 -29.35 11.80 -9.72
N ALA A 233 -29.15 10.97 -10.73
CA ALA A 233 -29.96 9.78 -10.92
C ALA A 233 -29.65 8.74 -9.82
N PRO A 234 -30.67 8.09 -9.23
CA PRO A 234 -30.46 7.02 -8.26
C PRO A 234 -29.80 5.81 -8.93
N ILE A 235 -28.85 5.20 -8.23
CA ILE A 235 -28.11 4.02 -8.70
C ILE A 235 -28.59 2.81 -7.90
N GLN A 236 -29.10 1.81 -8.61
CA GLN A 236 -29.50 0.53 -8.00
C GLN A 236 -28.27 -0.35 -7.82
N ARG A 237 -27.98 -0.74 -6.58
CA ARG A 237 -26.91 -1.67 -6.24
C ARG A 237 -27.29 -2.52 -5.05
N ASP A 238 -27.10 -3.82 -5.21
CA ASP A 238 -27.36 -4.76 -4.13
C ASP A 238 -26.28 -4.68 -3.05
N GLU A 239 -26.71 -4.90 -1.81
CA GLU A 239 -25.80 -5.10 -0.69
C GLU A 239 -25.07 -6.44 -0.84
N GLU A 240 -23.77 -6.42 -0.59
CA GLU A 240 -22.91 -7.59 -0.54
C GLU A 240 -22.75 -8.03 0.92
N TRP A 241 -22.85 -9.33 1.18
CA TRP A 241 -22.41 -9.89 2.46
C TRP A 241 -20.92 -10.21 2.39
N TYR A 242 -20.12 -9.54 3.23
CA TYR A 242 -18.70 -9.81 3.32
C TYR A 242 -18.42 -10.97 4.29
N ASP A 243 -17.99 -12.10 3.73
CA ASP A 243 -17.67 -13.35 4.42
C ASP A 243 -16.21 -13.46 4.87
N GLY A 244 -15.35 -12.53 4.45
CA GLY A 244 -13.94 -12.52 4.82
C GLY A 244 -13.70 -12.32 6.33
N PRO A 245 -12.50 -12.65 6.83
CA PRO A 245 -12.16 -12.49 8.24
C PRO A 245 -12.25 -11.02 8.69
N ILE A 246 -12.69 -10.78 9.94
CA ILE A 246 -12.63 -9.45 10.60
C ILE A 246 -11.20 -9.05 10.94
N GLU A 247 -10.23 -9.97 10.81
CA GLU A 247 -8.89 -9.87 11.38
C GLU A 247 -8.29 -8.47 11.29
N VAL A 248 -8.45 -7.75 12.41
CA VAL A 248 -7.62 -6.60 12.70
C VAL A 248 -6.27 -7.21 12.99
N ALA A 249 -5.28 -6.90 12.17
CA ALA A 249 -3.94 -7.40 12.39
C ALA A 249 -3.49 -7.01 13.81
N GLU A 250 -3.23 -8.01 14.64
CA GLU A 250 -2.61 -7.86 15.95
C GLU A 250 -1.12 -8.19 15.85
N LYS A 251 -0.30 -7.60 16.71
CA LYS A 251 1.14 -7.89 16.74
C LYS A 251 1.47 -9.29 17.23
N GLY A 252 0.52 -10.03 17.83
CA GLY A 252 0.68 -11.46 18.11
C GLY A 252 1.91 -11.83 18.96
N GLY A 253 2.31 -10.95 19.89
CA GLY A 253 3.51 -11.15 20.73
C GLY A 253 4.82 -10.60 20.14
N TYR A 254 4.82 -10.13 18.88
CA TYR A 254 5.95 -9.43 18.29
C TYR A 254 5.98 -7.96 18.72
N PRO A 255 7.16 -7.33 18.82
CA PRO A 255 7.27 -5.90 19.12
C PRO A 255 6.76 -4.99 17.97
N HIS A 256 6.88 -5.44 16.73
CA HIS A 256 6.53 -4.69 15.52
C HIS A 256 5.77 -5.58 14.53
N PHE A 257 4.86 -4.99 13.76
CA PHE A 257 4.17 -5.66 12.66
C PHE A 257 5.16 -6.14 11.60
N MET A 258 6.19 -5.37 11.28
CA MET A 258 7.19 -5.77 10.29
C MET A 258 7.86 -7.10 10.67
N LEU A 259 8.27 -7.26 11.93
CA LEU A 259 8.88 -8.51 12.38
C LEU A 259 7.87 -9.66 12.35
N LYS A 260 6.65 -9.44 12.82
CA LYS A 260 5.57 -10.43 12.71
C LYS A 260 5.39 -10.89 11.26
N GLU A 261 5.27 -9.94 10.33
CA GLU A 261 5.01 -10.21 8.92
C GLU A 261 6.20 -10.88 8.23
N ILE A 262 7.44 -10.65 8.69
CA ILE A 262 8.62 -11.44 8.28
C ILE A 262 8.49 -12.90 8.72
N HIS A 263 8.09 -13.14 9.97
CA HIS A 263 7.91 -14.49 10.51
C HIS A 263 6.67 -15.22 9.95
N GLU A 264 5.69 -14.50 9.39
CA GLU A 264 4.51 -15.10 8.74
C GLU A 264 4.79 -15.65 7.33
N GLN A 265 5.92 -15.28 6.72
CA GLN A 265 6.24 -15.61 5.32
C GLN A 265 6.19 -17.11 4.98
N PRO A 266 6.71 -18.03 5.81
CA PRO A 266 6.57 -19.46 5.56
C PRO A 266 5.10 -19.89 5.40
N THR A 267 4.24 -19.45 6.31
CA THR A 267 2.82 -19.82 6.33
C THR A 267 2.08 -19.29 5.11
N VAL A 268 2.18 -17.98 4.84
CA VAL A 268 1.46 -17.35 3.73
C VAL A 268 2.00 -17.77 2.36
N ALA A 269 3.27 -18.18 2.26
CA ALA A 269 3.80 -18.81 1.04
C ALA A 269 3.16 -20.19 0.81
N GLY A 270 2.94 -20.97 1.88
CA GLY A 270 2.20 -22.24 1.81
C GLY A 270 0.74 -22.04 1.38
N GLU A 271 0.07 -21.03 1.93
CA GLU A 271 -1.30 -20.65 1.56
C GLU A 271 -1.39 -20.24 0.09
N LEU A 272 -0.44 -19.43 -0.40
CA LEU A 272 -0.35 -19.07 -1.80
C LEU A 272 -0.19 -20.31 -2.69
N LEU A 273 0.75 -21.20 -2.40
CA LEU A 273 0.97 -22.39 -3.22
C LEU A 273 -0.27 -23.29 -3.24
N HIS A 274 -0.93 -23.46 -2.10
CA HIS A 274 -2.20 -24.19 -2.02
C HIS A 274 -3.28 -23.56 -2.89
N LEU A 275 -3.43 -22.23 -2.81
CA LEU A 275 -4.35 -21.45 -3.64
C LEU A 275 -4.03 -21.61 -5.12
N LEU A 276 -2.77 -21.42 -5.55
CA LEU A 276 -2.39 -21.48 -6.97
C LEU A 276 -2.52 -22.88 -7.56
N ASN A 277 -2.29 -23.93 -6.77
CA ASN A 277 -2.44 -25.31 -7.23
C ASN A 277 -3.91 -25.74 -7.40
N SER A 278 -4.84 -25.10 -6.68
CA SER A 278 -6.27 -25.42 -6.71
C SER A 278 -7.13 -24.39 -7.46
N SER A 279 -6.59 -23.20 -7.74
CA SER A 279 -7.35 -22.08 -8.29
C SER A 279 -7.71 -22.28 -9.77
N ARG A 280 -9.02 -22.20 -10.05
CA ARG A 280 -9.56 -22.19 -11.42
C ARG A 280 -9.14 -20.96 -12.24
N TYR A 281 -8.64 -19.91 -11.60
CA TYR A 281 -8.24 -18.65 -12.26
C TYR A 281 -6.81 -18.70 -12.80
N VAL A 282 -5.99 -19.66 -12.38
CA VAL A 282 -4.61 -19.79 -12.85
C VAL A 282 -4.55 -20.16 -14.33
N GLN A 283 -5.39 -21.10 -14.79
CA GLN A 283 -5.36 -21.49 -16.20
C GLN A 283 -5.76 -20.35 -17.16
N PRO A 284 -6.87 -19.61 -16.93
CA PRO A 284 -7.17 -18.41 -17.72
C PRO A 284 -6.05 -17.36 -17.72
N PHE A 285 -5.35 -17.19 -16.59
CA PHE A 285 -4.21 -16.28 -16.49
C PHE A 285 -3.05 -16.74 -17.39
N LEU A 286 -2.72 -18.03 -17.38
CA LEU A 286 -1.69 -18.62 -18.24
C LEU A 286 -2.06 -18.55 -19.72
N ASP A 287 -3.33 -18.79 -20.06
CA ASP A 287 -3.84 -18.69 -21.43
C ASP A 287 -3.70 -17.26 -21.95
N ALA A 288 -4.00 -16.26 -21.12
CA ALA A 288 -3.81 -14.85 -21.43
C ALA A 288 -2.34 -14.48 -21.69
N LEU A 289 -1.41 -14.99 -20.87
CA LEU A 289 0.03 -14.81 -21.07
C LEU A 289 0.53 -15.46 -22.37
N THR A 290 0.02 -16.64 -22.68
CA THR A 290 0.37 -17.40 -23.89
C THR A 290 -0.16 -16.72 -25.15
N ALA A 291 -1.38 -16.17 -25.08
CA ALA A 291 -2.02 -15.49 -26.21
C ALA A 291 -1.30 -14.23 -26.70
N THR A 292 -0.30 -13.71 -25.98
CA THR A 292 0.57 -12.62 -26.44
C THR A 292 1.62 -13.06 -27.48
N GLY A 293 1.74 -14.36 -27.76
CA GLY A 293 2.63 -14.88 -28.82
C GLY A 293 4.09 -14.59 -28.54
N ASP A 294 4.85 -14.07 -29.51
CA ASP A 294 6.28 -13.75 -29.33
C ASP A 294 6.55 -12.36 -28.74
N ARG A 295 5.50 -11.55 -28.54
CA ARG A 295 5.61 -10.21 -27.97
C ARG A 295 5.98 -10.30 -26.48
N PRO A 296 6.67 -9.29 -25.92
CA PRO A 296 6.97 -9.26 -24.50
C PRO A 296 5.70 -9.13 -23.66
N VAL A 297 5.66 -9.84 -22.54
CA VAL A 297 4.73 -9.56 -21.45
C VAL A 297 5.31 -8.44 -20.60
N TYR A 298 4.54 -7.38 -20.37
CA TYR A 298 4.95 -6.30 -19.48
C TYR A 298 4.59 -6.66 -18.04
N LEU A 299 5.55 -6.60 -17.13
CA LEU A 299 5.35 -6.79 -15.69
C LEU A 299 5.46 -5.42 -15.02
N VAL A 300 4.32 -4.85 -14.63
CA VAL A 300 4.21 -3.44 -14.24
C VAL A 300 3.92 -3.33 -12.75
N GLY A 301 4.77 -2.61 -12.01
CA GLY A 301 4.61 -2.40 -10.58
C GLY A 301 5.33 -1.14 -10.11
N CYS A 302 5.25 -0.83 -8.82
CA CYS A 302 5.96 0.28 -8.19
C CYS A 302 6.69 -0.19 -6.91
N GLY A 303 7.82 0.43 -6.58
CA GLY A 303 8.60 0.11 -5.39
C GLY A 303 8.94 -1.39 -5.27
N THR A 304 8.69 -1.97 -4.10
CA THR A 304 8.89 -3.41 -3.86
C THR A 304 8.17 -4.31 -4.88
N SER A 305 6.97 -3.96 -5.35
CA SER A 305 6.27 -4.74 -6.38
C SER A 305 6.95 -4.66 -7.75
N TYR A 306 7.64 -3.57 -8.07
CA TYR A 306 8.50 -3.49 -9.25
C TYR A 306 9.72 -4.42 -9.12
N HIS A 307 10.32 -4.53 -7.94
CA HIS A 307 11.41 -5.51 -7.72
C HIS A 307 10.93 -6.95 -7.91
N ALA A 308 9.70 -7.27 -7.49
CA ALA A 308 9.10 -8.57 -7.76
C ALA A 308 8.88 -8.78 -9.28
N CYS A 309 8.46 -7.75 -10.02
CA CYS A 309 8.37 -7.79 -11.48
C CYS A 309 9.73 -8.05 -12.14
N LEU A 310 10.81 -7.42 -11.65
CA LEU A 310 12.17 -7.68 -12.15
C LEU A 310 12.56 -9.15 -11.99
N LEU A 311 12.28 -9.73 -10.83
CA LEU A 311 12.51 -11.15 -10.59
C LEU A 311 11.60 -12.05 -11.45
N GLY A 312 10.32 -11.68 -11.61
CA GLY A 312 9.39 -12.35 -12.51
C GLY A 312 9.85 -12.35 -13.97
N ALA A 313 10.49 -11.27 -14.42
CA ALA A 313 11.08 -11.20 -15.75
C ALA A 313 12.22 -12.22 -15.90
N TYR A 314 13.09 -12.39 -14.89
CA TYR A 314 14.09 -13.48 -14.91
C TYR A 314 13.42 -14.85 -15.03
N TYR A 315 12.40 -15.13 -14.23
CA TYR A 315 11.70 -16.43 -14.27
C TYR A 315 11.05 -16.69 -15.62
N PHE A 316 10.34 -15.73 -16.19
CA PHE A 316 9.64 -15.91 -17.47
C PHE A 316 10.64 -16.13 -18.60
N ASN A 317 11.73 -15.35 -18.65
CA ASN A 317 12.73 -15.49 -19.70
C ASN A 317 13.58 -16.78 -19.55
N GLN A 318 14.01 -17.14 -18.33
CA GLN A 318 14.93 -18.27 -18.13
C GLN A 318 14.24 -19.63 -17.99
N ILE A 319 13.03 -19.68 -17.43
CA ILE A 319 12.32 -20.95 -17.18
C ILE A 319 11.34 -21.23 -18.31
N ALA A 320 10.49 -20.25 -18.65
CA ALA A 320 9.41 -20.41 -19.63
C ALA A 320 9.81 -20.05 -21.06
N SER A 321 11.03 -19.52 -21.28
CA SER A 321 11.45 -18.94 -22.57
C SER A 321 10.44 -17.93 -23.13
N ARG A 322 9.79 -17.18 -22.21
CA ARG A 322 8.76 -16.20 -22.53
C ARG A 322 9.35 -14.80 -22.38
N PRO A 323 9.43 -14.00 -23.47
CA PRO A 323 9.86 -12.62 -23.38
C PRO A 323 9.02 -11.86 -22.36
N ALA A 324 9.67 -11.31 -21.34
CA ALA A 324 9.04 -10.51 -20.31
C ALA A 324 9.95 -9.36 -19.90
N VAL A 325 9.35 -8.18 -19.68
CA VAL A 325 10.07 -6.97 -19.27
C VAL A 325 9.39 -6.35 -18.07
N ALA A 326 10.17 -6.01 -17.04
CA ALA A 326 9.67 -5.29 -15.88
C ALA A 326 9.71 -3.78 -16.14
N VAL A 327 8.64 -3.07 -15.80
CA VAL A 327 8.53 -1.63 -16.04
C VAL A 327 7.91 -0.96 -14.81
N LEU A 328 8.43 0.20 -14.42
CA LEU A 328 7.80 1.02 -13.38
C LEU A 328 6.44 1.54 -13.88
N GLY A 329 5.44 1.62 -13.00
CA GLY A 329 4.08 2.11 -13.33
C GLY A 329 4.07 3.41 -14.16
N PRO A 330 4.69 4.50 -13.69
CA PRO A 330 4.73 5.77 -14.43
C PRO A 330 5.52 5.65 -15.75
N GLN A 331 6.65 4.93 -15.71
CA GLN A 331 7.51 4.72 -16.87
C GLN A 331 6.78 3.94 -17.97
N PHE A 332 5.87 3.03 -17.62
CA PHE A 332 5.10 2.26 -18.59
C PHE A 332 4.30 3.16 -19.53
N ILE A 333 3.67 4.19 -18.97
CA ILE A 333 2.87 5.15 -19.74
C ILE A 333 3.78 5.94 -20.68
N GLU A 334 4.84 6.56 -20.15
CA GLU A 334 5.74 7.42 -20.91
C GLU A 334 6.53 6.65 -21.98
N GLN A 335 7.01 5.46 -21.66
CA GLN A 335 7.89 4.69 -22.53
C GLN A 335 7.12 3.83 -23.55
N TYR A 336 6.00 3.22 -23.16
CA TYR A 336 5.30 2.23 -23.98
C TYR A 336 3.89 2.63 -24.38
N GLY A 337 3.25 3.57 -23.67
CA GLY A 337 1.82 3.87 -23.81
C GLY A 337 1.34 4.15 -25.24
N ARG A 338 2.20 4.67 -26.13
CA ARG A 338 1.88 4.93 -27.55
C ARG A 338 2.07 3.72 -28.47
N SER A 339 2.91 2.76 -28.10
CA SER A 339 3.21 1.56 -28.90
C SER A 339 2.34 0.35 -28.54
N LEU A 340 1.55 0.44 -27.48
CA LEU A 340 0.62 -0.63 -27.07
C LEU A 340 -0.53 -0.79 -28.06
N GLY A 341 -1.05 -2.02 -28.16
CA GLY A 341 -2.24 -2.36 -28.92
C GLY A 341 -2.91 -3.67 -28.46
N PRO A 342 -3.90 -4.17 -29.21
CA PRO A 342 -4.77 -5.26 -28.76
C PRO A 342 -4.11 -6.63 -28.56
N GLN A 343 -2.87 -6.81 -29.02
CA GLN A 343 -2.11 -8.06 -28.85
C GLN A 343 -1.17 -8.03 -27.64
N ASP A 344 -1.00 -6.85 -27.01
CA ASP A 344 -0.15 -6.70 -25.85
C ASP A 344 -0.88 -7.19 -24.59
N THR A 345 -0.12 -7.82 -23.69
CA THR A 345 -0.59 -8.21 -22.35
C THR A 345 0.35 -7.62 -21.31
N ALA A 346 -0.23 -7.09 -20.25
CA ALA A 346 0.51 -6.59 -19.10
C ALA A 346 -0.03 -7.24 -17.81
N VAL A 347 0.87 -7.62 -16.92
CA VAL A 347 0.58 -8.03 -15.54
C VAL A 347 0.87 -6.84 -14.64
N PHE A 348 -0.16 -6.29 -14.04
CA PHE A 348 -0.10 -5.19 -13.09
C PHE A 348 -0.06 -5.74 -11.67
N VAL A 349 0.97 -5.35 -10.92
CA VAL A 349 1.27 -5.89 -9.60
C VAL A 349 1.14 -4.78 -8.56
N SER A 350 0.24 -4.97 -7.60
CA SER A 350 0.06 -4.04 -6.49
C SER A 350 -0.45 -4.79 -5.26
N GLN A 351 0.23 -4.65 -4.13
CA GLN A 351 -0.22 -5.23 -2.86
C GLN A 351 -1.64 -4.75 -2.51
N SER A 352 -1.87 -3.44 -2.51
CA SER A 352 -3.16 -2.85 -2.14
C SER A 352 -4.19 -2.95 -3.26
N GLY A 353 -3.76 -3.03 -4.51
CA GLY A 353 -4.63 -2.89 -5.68
C GLY A 353 -5.15 -1.46 -5.90
N GLU A 354 -4.64 -0.49 -5.12
CA GLU A 354 -5.06 0.92 -5.14
C GLU A 354 -3.91 1.86 -5.53
N THR A 355 -2.74 1.33 -5.92
CA THR A 355 -1.58 2.16 -6.30
C THR A 355 -1.91 2.99 -7.54
N LYS A 356 -1.97 4.31 -7.41
CA LYS A 356 -2.48 5.22 -8.45
C LYS A 356 -1.73 5.09 -9.77
N ASP A 357 -0.39 5.09 -9.73
CA ASP A 357 0.46 4.91 -10.91
C ASP A 357 0.17 3.62 -11.67
N VAL A 358 -0.12 2.53 -10.94
CA VAL A 358 -0.48 1.24 -11.53
C VAL A 358 -1.86 1.32 -12.16
N LEU A 359 -2.84 1.95 -11.50
CA LEU A 359 -4.19 2.14 -12.04
C LEU A 359 -4.20 3.05 -13.28
N ASN A 360 -3.38 4.09 -13.30
CA ASN A 360 -3.19 4.95 -14.48
C ASN A 360 -2.61 4.13 -15.65
N ALA A 361 -1.64 3.26 -15.39
CA ALA A 361 -1.07 2.36 -16.38
C ALA A 361 -2.11 1.33 -16.89
N VAL A 362 -2.98 0.81 -16.02
CA VAL A 362 -4.12 -0.06 -16.39
C VAL A 362 -5.07 0.68 -17.34
N LYS A 363 -5.43 1.93 -17.02
CA LYS A 363 -6.31 2.75 -17.87
C LYS A 363 -5.73 2.91 -19.27
N VAL A 364 -4.46 3.30 -19.38
CA VAL A 364 -3.77 3.44 -20.67
C VAL A 364 -3.75 2.13 -21.46
N MET A 365 -3.47 1.00 -20.80
CA MET A 365 -3.49 -0.31 -21.43
C MET A 365 -4.87 -0.66 -22.00
N ARG A 366 -5.94 -0.41 -21.24
CA ARG A 366 -7.32 -0.63 -21.70
C ARG A 366 -7.73 0.29 -22.84
N GLU A 367 -7.38 1.57 -22.79
CA GLU A 367 -7.65 2.52 -23.88
C GLU A 367 -6.98 2.10 -25.20
N ARG A 368 -5.84 1.38 -25.10
CA ARG A 368 -5.13 0.79 -26.24
C ARG A 368 -5.66 -0.58 -26.67
N GLY A 369 -6.68 -1.10 -25.98
CA GLY A 369 -7.30 -2.40 -26.23
C GLY A 369 -6.45 -3.60 -25.79
N GLY A 370 -5.37 -3.37 -25.06
CA GLY A 370 -4.49 -4.43 -24.55
C GLY A 370 -5.12 -5.21 -23.39
N ARG A 371 -4.58 -6.40 -23.13
CA ARG A 371 -5.06 -7.27 -22.04
C ARG A 371 -4.44 -6.89 -20.71
N VAL A 372 -5.28 -6.83 -19.67
CA VAL A 372 -4.91 -6.44 -18.31
C VAL A 372 -5.03 -7.65 -17.39
N LEU A 373 -3.90 -8.07 -16.83
CA LEU A 373 -3.84 -9.11 -15.81
C LEU A 373 -3.44 -8.49 -14.46
N GLY A 374 -4.03 -8.95 -13.37
CA GLY A 374 -3.78 -8.41 -12.03
C GLY A 374 -3.10 -9.39 -11.08
N VAL A 375 -2.12 -8.94 -10.32
CA VAL A 375 -1.58 -9.66 -9.14
C VAL A 375 -1.70 -8.73 -7.94
N LEU A 376 -2.50 -9.14 -6.96
CA LEU A 376 -2.93 -8.26 -5.86
C LEU A 376 -3.18 -9.00 -4.56
N ASN A 377 -3.13 -8.31 -3.42
CA ASN A 377 -3.45 -8.93 -2.13
C ASN A 377 -4.89 -8.63 -1.68
N VAL A 378 -5.39 -7.41 -1.94
CA VAL A 378 -6.73 -6.98 -1.52
C VAL A 378 -7.78 -7.29 -2.59
N VAL A 379 -8.52 -8.40 -2.39
CA VAL A 379 -9.61 -8.80 -3.29
C VAL A 379 -10.73 -7.75 -3.30
N GLY A 380 -11.22 -7.43 -4.50
CA GLY A 380 -12.24 -6.38 -4.69
C GLY A 380 -11.67 -4.95 -4.70
N SER A 381 -10.36 -4.80 -4.82
CA SER A 381 -9.69 -3.51 -5.08
C SER A 381 -9.97 -3.00 -6.51
N SER A 382 -9.64 -1.73 -6.74
CA SER A 382 -9.73 -1.09 -8.06
C SER A 382 -8.98 -1.88 -9.13
N LEU A 383 -7.79 -2.41 -8.83
CA LEU A 383 -7.05 -3.26 -9.76
C LEU A 383 -7.77 -4.60 -10.03
N ALA A 384 -8.41 -5.20 -9.04
CA ALA A 384 -9.17 -6.44 -9.22
C ALA A 384 -10.31 -6.24 -10.22
N HIS A 385 -11.06 -5.14 -10.07
CA HIS A 385 -12.12 -4.76 -11.00
C HIS A 385 -11.59 -4.33 -12.37
N GLY A 386 -10.43 -3.69 -12.40
CA GLY A 386 -9.76 -3.24 -13.62
C GLY A 386 -9.11 -4.36 -14.42
N SER A 387 -9.03 -5.60 -13.91
CA SER A 387 -8.33 -6.73 -14.56
C SER A 387 -9.27 -7.67 -15.30
N ASP A 388 -8.81 -8.22 -16.43
CA ASP A 388 -9.53 -9.26 -17.17
C ASP A 388 -9.48 -10.60 -16.41
N VAL A 389 -8.32 -10.90 -15.81
CA VAL A 389 -8.11 -12.00 -14.85
C VAL A 389 -7.15 -11.50 -13.79
N TYR A 390 -7.38 -11.85 -12.51
CA TYR A 390 -6.46 -11.54 -11.43
C TYR A 390 -6.14 -12.76 -10.57
N LEU A 391 -4.99 -12.75 -9.91
CA LEU A 391 -4.55 -13.74 -8.94
C LEU A 391 -4.30 -13.08 -7.58
N PRO A 392 -4.95 -13.55 -6.50
CA PRO A 392 -4.69 -13.05 -5.16
C PRO A 392 -3.39 -13.61 -4.58
N LEU A 393 -2.70 -12.82 -3.74
CA LEU A 393 -1.44 -13.18 -3.09
C LEU A 393 -1.60 -13.99 -1.81
N ALA A 394 -2.80 -14.05 -1.21
CA ALA A 394 -3.08 -14.79 0.01
C ALA A 394 -2.13 -14.46 1.18
N CYS A 395 -1.80 -13.18 1.40
CA CYS A 395 -0.92 -12.77 2.51
C CYS A 395 -1.66 -12.34 3.78
N GLY A 396 -3.00 -12.28 3.74
CA GLY A 396 -3.79 -11.58 4.76
C GLY A 396 -3.44 -10.08 4.80
N TYR A 397 -3.76 -9.39 5.89
CA TYR A 397 -3.39 -7.98 6.05
C TYR A 397 -1.88 -7.81 6.26
N GLU A 398 -1.29 -6.82 5.59
CA GLU A 398 0.09 -6.38 5.78
C GLU A 398 0.02 -4.92 6.24
N ILE A 399 0.38 -4.68 7.50
CA ILE A 399 0.24 -3.40 8.19
C ILE A 399 1.53 -2.60 8.15
N SER A 400 2.69 -3.24 8.31
CA SER A 400 3.96 -2.51 8.28
C SER A 400 4.11 -1.80 6.93
N VAL A 401 4.50 -0.52 6.95
CA VAL A 401 4.62 0.28 5.73
C VAL A 401 5.53 -0.42 4.70
N PRO A 402 6.76 -0.87 5.06
CA PRO A 402 7.57 -1.67 4.16
C PRO A 402 6.89 -3.00 3.81
N ALA A 403 6.73 -3.28 2.52
CA ALA A 403 6.26 -4.61 2.09
C ALA A 403 7.28 -5.70 2.49
N THR A 404 6.79 -6.84 2.98
CA THR A 404 7.60 -7.99 3.40
C THR A 404 7.06 -9.28 2.79
N LYS A 405 6.01 -9.86 3.41
CA LYS A 405 5.37 -11.10 2.96
C LYS A 405 4.76 -11.01 1.57
N THR A 406 4.27 -9.83 1.20
CA THR A 406 3.67 -9.62 -0.12
C THR A 406 4.70 -9.68 -1.24
N PHE A 407 5.95 -9.25 -0.99
CA PHE A 407 7.05 -9.42 -1.95
C PHE A 407 7.39 -10.90 -2.16
N VAL A 408 7.55 -11.66 -1.07
CA VAL A 408 7.88 -13.09 -1.16
C VAL A 408 6.80 -13.87 -1.88
N ASN A 409 5.52 -13.58 -1.61
CA ASN A 409 4.42 -14.19 -2.34
C ASN A 409 4.34 -13.74 -3.81
N GLN A 410 4.67 -12.48 -4.14
CA GLN A 410 4.78 -12.04 -5.54
C GLN A 410 5.88 -12.81 -6.28
N ALA A 411 7.06 -12.97 -5.67
CA ALA A 411 8.16 -13.73 -6.23
C ALA A 411 7.82 -15.22 -6.42
N ALA A 412 7.22 -15.85 -5.40
CA ALA A 412 6.77 -17.24 -5.46
C ALA A 412 5.68 -17.46 -6.51
N LEU A 413 4.74 -16.52 -6.64
CA LEU A 413 3.70 -16.54 -7.67
C LEU A 413 4.32 -16.48 -9.06
N PHE A 414 5.27 -15.58 -9.32
CA PHE A 414 5.93 -15.51 -10.62
C PHE A 414 6.75 -16.77 -10.95
N LEU A 415 7.43 -17.35 -9.96
CA LEU A 415 8.13 -18.62 -10.12
C LEU A 415 7.17 -19.77 -10.46
N HIS A 416 6.01 -19.82 -9.80
CA HIS A 416 4.94 -20.78 -10.08
C HIS A 416 4.40 -20.65 -11.50
N LEU A 417 4.05 -19.42 -11.92
CA LEU A 417 3.57 -19.15 -13.27
C LEU A 417 4.61 -19.52 -14.33
N ALA A 418 5.88 -19.16 -14.13
CA ALA A 418 6.95 -19.50 -15.07
C ALA A 418 7.16 -21.02 -15.19
N THR A 419 7.11 -21.74 -14.06
CA THR A 419 7.19 -23.22 -14.03
C THR A 419 6.04 -23.84 -14.82
N ARG A 420 4.82 -23.33 -14.64
CA ARG A 420 3.63 -23.79 -15.36
C ARG A 420 3.67 -23.48 -16.85
N LEU A 421 4.11 -22.28 -17.25
CA LEU A 421 4.29 -21.90 -18.65
C LEU A 421 5.35 -22.78 -19.34
N ALA A 422 6.36 -23.25 -18.61
CA ALA A 422 7.36 -24.18 -19.11
C ALA A 422 6.86 -25.64 -19.21
N GLY A 423 5.59 -25.92 -18.89
CA GLY A 423 5.02 -27.26 -18.88
C GLY A 423 5.55 -28.17 -17.77
N ARG A 424 6.11 -27.57 -16.70
CA ARG A 424 6.68 -28.30 -15.56
C ARG A 424 5.66 -28.36 -14.41
N ASP A 425 5.79 -29.38 -13.57
CA ASP A 425 4.95 -29.55 -12.38
C ASP A 425 5.37 -28.54 -11.29
N PRO A 426 4.47 -27.63 -10.84
CA PRO A 426 4.78 -26.67 -9.77
C PRO A 426 4.92 -27.31 -8.39
N ALA A 427 4.67 -28.62 -8.24
CA ALA A 427 4.89 -29.34 -6.98
C ALA A 427 6.36 -29.29 -6.51
N ASN A 428 7.30 -28.98 -7.40
CA ASN A 428 8.69 -28.70 -7.04
C ASN A 428 8.86 -27.49 -6.10
N LEU A 429 7.85 -26.61 -6.00
CA LEU A 429 7.84 -25.46 -5.10
C LEU A 429 7.26 -25.78 -3.71
N ASN A 430 6.67 -26.97 -3.51
CA ASN A 430 6.09 -27.36 -2.22
C ASN A 430 7.07 -27.29 -1.03
N PRO A 431 8.40 -27.47 -1.18
CA PRO A 431 9.35 -27.28 -0.08
C PRO A 431 9.61 -25.81 0.31
N LEU A 432 9.15 -24.82 -0.48
CA LEU A 432 9.45 -23.41 -0.25
C LEU A 432 9.08 -22.91 1.17
N PRO A 433 7.90 -23.22 1.74
CA PRO A 433 7.56 -22.83 3.11
C PRO A 433 8.58 -23.31 4.15
N GLU A 434 8.99 -24.57 4.06
CA GLU A 434 9.98 -25.16 4.96
C GLU A 434 11.36 -24.51 4.79
N LEU A 435 11.75 -24.21 3.54
CA LEU A 435 13.00 -23.50 3.25
C LEU A 435 12.99 -22.07 3.81
N LEU A 436 11.87 -21.36 3.73
CA LEU A 436 11.70 -20.03 4.34
C LEU A 436 11.82 -20.11 5.86
N SER A 437 11.18 -21.09 6.51
CA SER A 437 11.28 -21.30 7.95
C SER A 437 12.72 -21.55 8.38
N ARG A 438 13.41 -22.48 7.69
CA ARG A 438 14.83 -22.77 7.95
C ARG A 438 15.74 -21.55 7.71
N THR A 439 15.39 -20.70 6.74
CA THR A 439 16.15 -19.48 6.46
C THR A 439 16.00 -18.46 7.59
N LEU A 440 14.79 -18.27 8.12
CA LEU A 440 14.56 -17.41 9.28
C LEU A 440 15.42 -17.84 10.47
N ASP A 441 15.35 -19.13 10.83
CA ASP A 441 16.09 -19.68 11.97
C ASP A 441 17.61 -19.59 11.78
N ALA A 442 18.09 -19.85 10.56
CA ALA A 442 19.53 -19.87 10.26
C ALA A 442 20.15 -18.46 10.19
N THR A 443 19.37 -17.41 9.93
CA THR A 443 19.92 -16.09 9.59
C THR A 443 19.64 -14.99 10.62
N ASP A 444 18.67 -15.13 11.53
CA ASP A 444 18.32 -14.05 12.48
C ASP A 444 19.50 -13.62 13.36
N ALA A 445 20.25 -14.58 13.93
CA ALA A 445 21.38 -14.27 14.80
C ALA A 445 22.49 -13.51 14.06
N ALA A 446 22.87 -14.00 12.87
CA ALA A 446 23.87 -13.34 12.03
C ALA A 446 23.40 -11.96 11.53
N ALA A 447 22.11 -11.81 11.22
CA ALA A 447 21.53 -10.53 10.84
C ALA A 447 21.62 -9.50 11.98
N ARG A 448 21.44 -9.91 13.25
CA ARG A 448 21.65 -9.03 14.42
C ARG A 448 23.10 -8.60 14.58
N GLU A 449 24.05 -9.50 14.37
CA GLU A 449 25.49 -9.18 14.43
C GLU A 449 25.88 -8.18 13.33
N VAL A 450 25.43 -8.42 12.11
CA VAL A 450 25.61 -7.48 10.99
C VAL A 450 24.94 -6.14 11.28
N ALA A 451 23.73 -6.13 11.85
CA ALA A 451 23.03 -4.90 12.18
C ALA A 451 23.78 -4.05 13.23
N ALA A 452 24.42 -4.69 14.21
CA ALA A 452 25.27 -4.00 15.18
C ALA A 452 26.46 -3.30 14.50
N TYR A 453 27.04 -3.93 13.47
CA TYR A 453 28.08 -3.30 12.66
C TYR A 453 27.55 -2.14 11.82
N LEU A 454 26.39 -2.33 11.16
CA LEU A 454 25.79 -1.34 10.26
C LEU A 454 25.14 -0.16 10.99
N HIS A 455 24.92 -0.25 12.31
CA HIS A 455 24.28 0.78 13.12
C HIS A 455 24.86 2.19 12.84
N ASP A 456 26.19 2.31 12.78
CA ASP A 456 26.89 3.58 12.63
C ASP A 456 27.09 4.03 11.17
N TRP A 457 26.70 3.22 10.18
CA TRP A 457 26.95 3.49 8.76
C TRP A 457 25.75 4.12 8.05
N ASN A 458 25.97 5.24 7.37
CA ASN A 458 24.91 5.93 6.62
C ASN A 458 24.95 5.70 5.12
N ASP A 459 26.01 5.11 4.59
CA ASP A 459 26.18 4.83 3.16
C ASP A 459 26.64 3.38 3.00
N MET A 460 25.93 2.63 2.16
CA MET A 460 26.26 1.23 1.88
C MET A 460 25.68 0.73 0.56
N TYR A 461 26.20 -0.38 0.05
CA TYR A 461 25.70 -1.00 -1.19
C TYR A 461 25.20 -2.42 -0.96
N TYR A 462 24.12 -2.78 -1.64
CA TYR A 462 23.74 -4.16 -1.90
C TYR A 462 24.09 -4.53 -3.34
N LEU A 463 24.85 -5.60 -3.52
CA LEU A 463 25.30 -6.07 -4.83
C LEU A 463 24.76 -7.47 -5.10
N GLY A 464 24.04 -7.62 -6.22
CA GLY A 464 23.53 -8.91 -6.70
C GLY A 464 23.98 -9.18 -8.12
N TYR A 465 24.11 -10.45 -8.51
CA TYR A 465 24.44 -10.83 -9.88
C TYR A 465 23.33 -11.67 -10.51
N GLY A 466 23.01 -11.38 -11.78
CA GLY A 466 21.95 -12.09 -12.50
C GLY A 466 20.64 -12.08 -11.72
N ILE A 467 20.13 -13.26 -11.39
CA ILE A 467 18.82 -13.45 -10.75
C ILE A 467 18.73 -12.89 -9.32
N THR A 468 19.85 -12.56 -8.70
CA THR A 468 19.88 -11.94 -7.35
C THR A 468 19.91 -10.42 -7.37
N HIS A 469 20.08 -9.79 -8.54
CA HIS A 469 20.02 -8.33 -8.66
C HIS A 469 18.70 -7.71 -8.14
N PRO A 470 17.52 -8.27 -8.43
CA PRO A 470 16.27 -7.76 -7.87
C PRO A 470 16.24 -7.78 -6.34
N ILE A 471 16.92 -8.76 -5.71
CA ILE A 471 16.99 -8.87 -4.25
C ILE A 471 17.96 -7.84 -3.67
N ALA A 472 19.04 -7.52 -4.38
CA ALA A 472 19.92 -6.43 -3.98
C ALA A 472 19.20 -5.07 -3.98
N LEU A 473 18.36 -4.82 -5.00
CA LEU A 473 17.50 -3.64 -5.06
C LEU A 473 16.47 -3.64 -3.92
N GLU A 474 15.85 -4.77 -3.63
CA GLU A 474 14.87 -4.90 -2.54
C GLU A 474 15.50 -4.70 -1.16
N GLY A 475 16.64 -5.34 -0.89
CA GLY A 475 17.38 -5.16 0.37
C GLY A 475 17.79 -3.71 0.60
N ALA A 476 18.30 -3.04 -0.44
CA ALA A 476 18.63 -1.63 -0.38
C ALA A 476 17.40 -0.73 -0.14
N LEU A 477 16.25 -1.07 -0.75
CA LEU A 477 15.01 -0.34 -0.52
C LEU A 477 14.52 -0.51 0.92
N LYS A 478 14.47 -1.73 1.46
CA LYS A 478 14.09 -1.96 2.87
C LYS A 478 14.98 -1.16 3.81
N LEU A 479 16.29 -1.22 3.60
CA LEU A 479 17.24 -0.51 4.45
C LEU A 479 17.00 1.00 4.41
N LYS A 480 16.82 1.60 3.22
CA LYS A 480 16.47 3.01 3.07
C LYS A 480 15.18 3.39 3.79
N GLU A 481 14.12 2.59 3.62
CA GLU A 481 12.79 2.88 4.13
C GLU A 481 12.77 3.03 5.66
N ILE A 482 13.46 2.15 6.39
CA ILE A 482 13.32 2.07 7.87
C ILE A 482 14.56 2.44 8.66
N THR A 483 15.71 2.65 8.02
CA THR A 483 16.94 3.08 8.73
C THR A 483 17.36 4.51 8.37
N TYR A 484 16.84 5.02 7.25
CA TYR A 484 17.22 6.29 6.63
C TYR A 484 18.69 6.39 6.19
N ALA A 485 19.45 5.31 6.27
CA ALA A 485 20.75 5.22 5.62
C ALA A 485 20.55 5.22 4.10
N HIS A 486 21.45 5.90 3.41
CA HIS A 486 21.54 5.80 1.97
C HIS A 486 22.06 4.41 1.60
N CYS A 487 21.25 3.65 0.89
CA CYS A 487 21.63 2.35 0.37
C CYS A 487 21.19 2.20 -1.08
N GLU A 488 22.11 1.75 -1.92
CA GLU A 488 21.86 1.50 -3.33
C GLU A 488 22.04 0.02 -3.65
N GLY A 489 21.06 -0.55 -4.36
CA GLY A 489 21.14 -1.89 -4.91
C GLY A 489 21.67 -1.81 -6.34
N ILE A 490 22.72 -2.56 -6.65
CA ILE A 490 23.39 -2.49 -7.96
C ILE A 490 23.60 -3.89 -8.53
N PHE A 491 23.49 -4.01 -9.85
CA PHE A 491 23.95 -5.19 -10.56
C PHE A 491 25.47 -5.28 -10.43
N SER A 492 25.96 -6.25 -9.67
CA SER A 492 27.33 -6.28 -9.10
C SER A 492 28.46 -6.00 -10.09
N SER A 493 28.35 -6.43 -11.35
CA SER A 493 29.39 -6.15 -12.36
C SER A 493 29.51 -4.67 -12.74
N GLU A 494 28.45 -3.88 -12.55
CA GLU A 494 28.44 -2.43 -12.79
C GLU A 494 29.12 -1.64 -11.67
N PHE A 495 29.34 -2.27 -10.50
CA PHE A 495 29.92 -1.57 -9.36
C PHE A 495 31.31 -0.98 -9.67
N LYS A 496 32.15 -1.72 -10.41
CA LYS A 496 33.47 -1.25 -10.85
C LYS A 496 33.44 -0.12 -11.87
N HIS A 497 32.28 0.17 -12.48
CA HIS A 497 32.12 1.20 -13.51
C HIS A 497 31.83 2.60 -12.93
N GLY A 498 32.15 2.82 -11.65
CA GLY A 498 32.07 4.12 -10.99
C GLY A 498 31.81 4.02 -9.48
N PRO A 499 30.73 3.35 -9.04
CA PRO A 499 30.34 3.26 -7.64
C PRO A 499 31.41 2.69 -6.70
N LEU A 500 32.29 1.80 -7.19
CA LEU A 500 33.43 1.25 -6.45
C LEU A 500 34.36 2.33 -5.86
N SER A 501 34.35 3.54 -6.40
CA SER A 501 35.10 4.68 -5.85
C SER A 501 34.65 5.10 -4.44
N ALA A 502 33.45 4.72 -4.00
CA ALA A 502 32.96 4.98 -2.65
C ALA A 502 33.62 4.09 -1.59
N VAL A 503 34.21 2.95 -2.00
CA VAL A 503 34.77 1.98 -1.06
C VAL A 503 36.06 2.53 -0.44
N HIS A 504 36.05 2.60 0.88
CA HIS A 504 37.19 2.87 1.73
C HIS A 504 37.28 1.84 2.86
N ASP A 505 38.26 1.98 3.75
CA ASP A 505 38.47 1.06 4.87
C ASP A 505 37.20 0.93 5.72
N GLY A 506 36.76 -0.31 5.93
CA GLY A 506 35.52 -0.68 6.61
C GLY A 506 34.24 -0.51 5.80
N TYR A 507 34.24 0.10 4.61
CA TYR A 507 33.00 0.45 3.92
C TYR A 507 32.10 -0.79 3.70
N PRO A 508 30.85 -0.81 4.19
CA PRO A 508 29.97 -1.97 4.12
C PRO A 508 29.46 -2.23 2.70
N VAL A 509 29.69 -3.45 2.22
CA VAL A 509 29.12 -3.94 0.96
C VAL A 509 28.49 -5.30 1.20
N LEU A 510 27.18 -5.37 0.98
CA LEU A 510 26.38 -6.58 1.12
C LEU A 510 26.28 -7.26 -0.25
N PHE A 511 26.51 -8.57 -0.30
CA PHE A 511 26.49 -9.38 -1.51
C PHE A 511 25.45 -10.48 -1.41
N ILE A 512 24.69 -10.68 -2.48
CA ILE A 512 23.73 -11.78 -2.61
C ILE A 512 24.11 -12.62 -3.82
N THR A 513 24.24 -13.93 -3.62
CA THR A 513 24.63 -14.85 -4.70
C THR A 513 23.67 -16.03 -4.82
N ALA A 514 23.55 -16.57 -6.03
CA ALA A 514 22.80 -17.78 -6.32
C ALA A 514 23.73 -18.91 -6.82
N PRO A 515 23.31 -20.18 -6.70
CA PRO A 515 24.01 -21.32 -7.27
C PRO A 515 24.40 -21.11 -8.74
N GLY A 516 25.68 -21.32 -9.04
CA GLY A 516 26.28 -21.14 -10.37
C GLY A 516 26.84 -19.74 -10.66
N ASP A 517 26.63 -18.75 -9.78
CA ASP A 517 27.21 -17.39 -9.92
C ASP A 517 28.41 -17.13 -9.00
N GLU A 518 28.84 -18.13 -8.22
CA GLU A 518 29.79 -17.97 -7.12
C GLU A 518 31.15 -17.45 -7.62
N SER A 519 31.62 -17.93 -8.77
CA SER A 519 32.90 -17.50 -9.35
C SER A 519 32.91 -16.01 -9.70
N MET A 520 31.83 -15.52 -10.30
CA MET A 520 31.65 -14.09 -10.59
C MET A 520 31.52 -13.29 -9.31
N MET A 521 30.77 -13.79 -8.33
CA MET A 521 30.61 -13.10 -7.05
C MET A 521 31.93 -12.98 -6.29
N ILE A 522 32.75 -14.04 -6.25
CA ILE A 522 34.07 -14.02 -5.63
C ILE A 522 34.95 -12.93 -6.25
N ASN A 523 34.92 -12.76 -7.57
CA ASN A 523 35.67 -11.69 -8.23
C ASN A 523 35.23 -10.30 -7.74
N HIS A 524 33.92 -10.04 -7.65
CA HIS A 524 33.40 -8.75 -7.19
C HIS A 524 33.67 -8.52 -5.68
N VAL A 525 33.58 -9.56 -4.85
CA VAL A 525 33.96 -9.52 -3.43
C VAL A 525 35.45 -9.17 -3.30
N ASN A 526 36.32 -9.76 -4.12
CA ASN A 526 37.74 -9.46 -4.14
C ASN A 526 38.01 -8.00 -4.54
N GLU A 527 37.29 -7.47 -5.52
CA GLU A 527 37.40 -6.05 -5.91
C GLU A 527 37.10 -5.09 -4.75
N VAL A 528 36.18 -5.45 -3.86
CA VAL A 528 35.84 -4.66 -2.67
C VAL A 528 36.87 -4.85 -1.54
N THR A 529 37.19 -6.09 -1.20
CA THR A 529 38.10 -6.40 -0.07
C THR A 529 39.50 -5.84 -0.27
N VAL A 530 40.06 -5.88 -1.49
CA VAL A 530 41.40 -5.29 -1.77
C VAL A 530 41.43 -3.77 -1.61
N ARG A 531 40.28 -3.11 -1.47
CA ARG A 531 40.13 -1.67 -1.22
C ARG A 531 39.71 -1.35 0.22
N GLY A 532 39.73 -2.35 1.10
CA GLY A 532 39.38 -2.21 2.51
C GLY A 532 37.89 -2.30 2.82
N GLY A 533 37.03 -2.56 1.83
CA GLY A 533 35.60 -2.72 2.08
C GLY A 533 35.30 -3.98 2.90
N ARG A 534 34.34 -3.87 3.83
CA ARG A 534 33.85 -5.00 4.62
C ARG A 534 32.73 -5.70 3.86
N THR A 535 32.92 -6.99 3.62
CA THR A 535 32.04 -7.80 2.78
C THR A 535 31.11 -8.66 3.63
N ILE A 536 29.81 -8.48 3.43
CA ILE A 536 28.74 -9.23 4.11
C ILE A 536 28.06 -10.09 3.04
N ILE A 537 28.15 -11.42 3.13
CA ILE A 537 27.68 -12.32 2.06
C ILE A 537 26.42 -13.08 2.50
N VAL A 538 25.38 -13.06 1.67
CA VAL A 538 24.17 -13.86 1.78
C VAL A 538 24.18 -14.92 0.68
N ALA A 539 24.30 -16.19 1.07
CA ALA A 539 24.54 -17.29 0.13
C ALA A 539 24.27 -18.65 0.77
N ALA A 540 24.04 -19.68 -0.03
CA ALA A 540 24.23 -21.06 0.44
C ALA A 540 25.70 -21.28 0.88
N GLU A 541 25.96 -22.28 1.70
CA GLU A 541 27.34 -22.55 2.19
C GLU A 541 28.29 -22.83 1.02
N HIS A 542 29.41 -22.11 0.96
CA HIS A 542 30.40 -22.26 -0.10
C HIS A 542 31.80 -21.85 0.39
N GLU A 543 32.74 -22.79 0.41
CA GLU A 543 34.06 -22.63 1.03
C GLU A 543 34.81 -21.38 0.55
N ALA A 544 34.85 -21.14 -0.76
CA ALA A 544 35.59 -19.99 -1.29
C ALA A 544 34.91 -18.65 -0.99
N LEU A 545 33.59 -18.59 -0.91
CA LEU A 545 32.89 -17.35 -0.54
C LEU A 545 33.11 -17.06 0.95
N ARG A 546 33.00 -18.09 1.79
CA ARG A 546 33.24 -18.03 3.24
C ARG A 546 34.61 -17.46 3.57
N LYS A 547 35.66 -17.87 2.85
CA LYS A 547 37.03 -17.38 3.04
C LYS A 547 37.24 -15.91 2.65
N ASN A 548 36.37 -15.36 1.80
CA ASN A 548 36.45 -13.96 1.33
C ASN A 548 35.41 -13.04 2.00
N ALA A 549 34.58 -13.58 2.90
CA ALA A 549 33.58 -12.84 3.64
C ALA A 549 34.12 -12.37 4.99
N HIS A 550 33.71 -11.18 5.42
CA HIS A 550 33.85 -10.75 6.81
C HIS A 550 32.67 -11.26 7.65
N ASP A 551 31.46 -11.20 7.08
CA ASP A 551 30.24 -11.71 7.68
C ASP A 551 29.51 -12.59 6.66
N TYR A 552 28.89 -13.69 7.11
CA TYR A 552 28.27 -14.68 6.22
C TYR A 552 26.92 -15.17 6.78
N LEU A 553 25.85 -14.88 6.05
CA LEU A 553 24.50 -15.36 6.36
C LEU A 553 24.20 -16.57 5.46
N VAL A 554 24.22 -17.76 6.07
CA VAL A 554 24.08 -19.02 5.35
C VAL A 554 22.61 -19.30 5.05
N LEU A 555 22.28 -19.42 3.77
CA LEU A 555 20.99 -19.90 3.30
C LEU A 555 20.96 -21.43 3.26
N PRO A 556 19.80 -22.06 3.49
CA PRO A 556 19.59 -23.46 3.18
C PRO A 556 19.90 -23.76 1.70
N GLU A 557 20.38 -24.98 1.42
CA GLU A 557 20.55 -25.44 0.03
C GLU A 557 19.21 -25.43 -0.69
N ALA A 558 19.17 -24.73 -1.83
CA ALA A 558 18.02 -24.63 -2.71
C ALA A 558 18.50 -24.42 -4.15
N ASP A 559 17.62 -24.64 -5.13
CA ASP A 559 17.96 -24.39 -6.52
C ASP A 559 18.12 -22.89 -6.81
N ARG A 560 18.78 -22.59 -7.94
CA ARG A 560 19.09 -21.22 -8.38
C ARG A 560 17.88 -20.29 -8.42
N PHE A 561 16.69 -20.78 -8.74
CA PHE A 561 15.49 -19.96 -8.88
C PHE A 561 14.78 -19.73 -7.55
N THR A 562 14.96 -20.61 -6.57
CA THR A 562 14.42 -20.47 -5.22
C THR A 562 15.27 -19.55 -4.33
N VAL A 563 16.60 -19.55 -4.49
CA VAL A 563 17.53 -18.76 -3.65
C VAL A 563 17.19 -17.26 -3.55
N PRO A 564 16.80 -16.54 -4.62
CA PRO A 564 16.40 -15.14 -4.52
C PRO A 564 15.27 -14.89 -3.49
N ILE A 565 14.30 -15.81 -3.42
CA ILE A 565 13.19 -15.72 -2.48
C ILE A 565 13.71 -15.88 -1.05
N LEU A 566 14.57 -16.89 -0.81
CA LEU A 566 15.17 -17.13 0.50
C LEU A 566 16.06 -15.96 0.94
N ALA A 567 16.89 -15.42 0.04
CA ALA A 567 17.81 -14.32 0.30
C ALA A 567 17.12 -13.01 0.71
N THR A 568 15.81 -12.89 0.46
CA THR A 568 15.02 -11.74 0.88
C THR A 568 14.87 -11.68 2.40
N ILE A 569 14.73 -12.83 3.07
CA ILE A 569 14.57 -12.93 4.52
C ILE A 569 15.71 -12.25 5.28
N PRO A 570 17.00 -12.62 5.10
CA PRO A 570 18.09 -11.96 5.79
C PRO A 570 18.20 -10.48 5.43
N ALA A 571 17.89 -10.07 4.20
CA ALA A 571 17.89 -8.65 3.84
C ALA A 571 16.85 -7.83 4.63
N GLN A 572 15.66 -8.40 4.83
CA GLN A 572 14.61 -7.81 5.67
C GLN A 572 15.00 -7.79 7.16
N LEU A 573 15.57 -8.90 7.67
CA LEU A 573 16.01 -9.00 9.06
C LEU A 573 17.15 -8.02 9.38
N ILE A 574 18.14 -7.89 8.49
CA ILE A 574 19.21 -6.88 8.63
C ILE A 574 18.59 -5.47 8.72
N SER A 575 17.70 -5.12 7.79
CA SER A 575 17.05 -3.81 7.77
C SER A 575 16.26 -3.55 9.05
N TYR A 576 15.50 -4.55 9.52
CA TYR A 576 14.73 -4.48 10.76
C TYR A 576 15.62 -4.26 11.97
N HIS A 577 16.67 -5.07 12.13
CA HIS A 577 17.56 -4.97 13.29
C HIS A 577 18.36 -3.67 13.31
N VAL A 578 18.78 -3.15 12.15
CA VAL A 578 19.43 -1.82 12.05
C VAL A 578 18.45 -0.71 12.46
N SER A 579 17.19 -0.78 12.01
CA SER A 579 16.15 0.19 12.36
C SER A 579 15.92 0.24 13.88
N VAL A 580 15.75 -0.93 14.49
CA VAL A 580 15.56 -1.06 15.94
C VAL A 580 16.79 -0.60 16.72
N ALA A 581 17.99 -0.96 16.27
CA ALA A 581 19.23 -0.51 16.89
C ALA A 581 19.36 1.03 16.89
N ARG A 582 18.83 1.70 15.86
CA ARG A 582 18.76 3.16 15.75
C ARG A 582 17.60 3.79 16.51
N GLY A 583 16.75 3.00 17.18
CA GLY A 583 15.56 3.50 17.88
C GLY A 583 14.47 4.01 16.94
N ILE A 584 14.43 3.54 15.69
CA ILE A 584 13.40 3.89 14.71
C ILE A 584 12.32 2.81 14.75
N ASP A 585 11.04 3.21 14.70
CA ASP A 585 9.92 2.28 14.58
C ASP A 585 9.79 1.81 13.11
N PRO A 586 10.05 0.52 12.82
CA PRO A 586 10.00 0.01 11.45
C PRO A 586 8.58 -0.11 10.89
N ASP A 587 7.54 -0.07 11.73
CA ASP A 587 6.15 -0.13 11.26
C ASP A 587 5.72 1.18 10.60
N PHE A 588 6.26 2.31 11.06
CA PHE A 588 5.85 3.68 10.70
C PHE A 588 7.04 4.59 10.34
N PRO A 589 7.78 4.29 9.25
CA PRO A 589 8.86 5.15 8.80
C PRO A 589 8.35 6.53 8.38
N ARG A 590 9.12 7.58 8.73
CA ARG A 590 8.80 8.98 8.37
C ARG A 590 8.62 9.15 6.86
N ASN A 591 7.70 10.03 6.48
CA ASN A 591 7.43 10.41 5.08
C ASN A 591 6.92 9.29 4.15
N LEU A 592 6.66 8.08 4.66
CA LEU A 592 6.10 6.97 3.88
C LEU A 592 4.72 6.55 4.39
N SER A 593 3.87 6.14 3.44
CA SER A 593 2.52 5.61 3.67
C SER A 593 2.42 4.23 3.04
N LYS A 594 1.68 3.30 3.68
CA LYS A 594 1.52 1.92 3.20
C LYS A 594 1.00 1.84 1.76
N THR A 595 0.14 2.79 1.38
CA THR A 595 -0.38 2.89 0.02
C THR A 595 -0.29 4.33 -0.47
N LEU A 596 0.21 4.49 -1.70
CA LEU A 596 0.20 5.72 -2.47
C LEU A 596 -1.00 5.67 -3.43
N THR A 597 -2.08 6.40 -3.13
CA THR A 597 -3.29 6.46 -3.97
C THR A 597 -3.56 7.85 -4.54
N VAL A 598 -2.58 8.75 -4.43
CA VAL A 598 -2.66 10.14 -4.87
C VAL A 598 -1.39 10.45 -5.66
N ASP A 599 -1.52 11.30 -6.68
CA ASP A 599 -0.40 11.79 -7.51
C ASP A 599 0.51 12.78 -6.75
#